data_AF-A0A2T0UY06-F1
#
_entry.id   AF-A0A2T0UY06-F1
#
_cell.length_a   1.000
_cell.length_b   1.000
_cell.length_c   1.000
_cell.angle_alpha   90.00
_cell.angle_beta   90.00
_cell.angle_gamma   90.00
#
_symmetry.space_group_name_H-M   'P 1'
#
loop_
_entity.id
_entity.type
_entity.pdbx_description
1 polymer ?
#
loop_
_entity_poly.entity_id
_entity_poly.type
_entity_poly.pdbx_seq_one_letter_code
_entity_poly.pdbx_strand_id
1 'polypeptide(L)' 'MGIGDKIENIKDDVVGKAKEATGKGTDNERLEAEGDMQQRKSDVNQAGEKIKDAFKN' A
#
# COMPACT_ATOMS: atom_id res chain seq x y z
N MET A 1 1.06 13.99 -20.18
CA MET A 1 0.68 12.80 -19.39
C MET A 1 -0.08 11.89 -20.33
N GLY A 2 0.67 10.96 -20.93
CA GLY A 2 0.22 10.13 -22.02
C GLY A 2 -0.71 9.02 -21.53
N ILE A 3 -1.42 8.40 -22.47
CA ILE A 3 -2.28 7.24 -22.22
C ILE A 3 -1.47 6.10 -21.56
N GLY A 4 -0.16 6.04 -21.83
CA GLY A 4 0.80 5.16 -21.16
C GLY A 4 0.86 5.38 -19.64
N ASP A 5 0.98 6.63 -19.17
CA ASP A 5 1.02 6.95 -17.73
C ASP A 5 -0.29 6.52 -17.03
N LYS A 6 -1.44 6.70 -17.69
CA LYS A 6 -2.74 6.25 -17.16
C LYS A 6 -2.87 4.73 -17.14
N ILE A 7 -2.36 4.04 -18.17
CA ILE A 7 -2.37 2.58 -18.23
C ILE A 7 -1.42 1.99 -17.20
N GLU A 8 -0.27 2.62 -16.94
CA GLU A 8 0.68 2.20 -15.90
C GLU A 8 0.06 2.35 -14.51
N ASN A 9 -0.56 3.51 -14.23
CA ASN A 9 -1.33 3.71 -13.00
C ASN A 9 -2.47 2.70 -12.84
N ILE A 10 -3.22 2.41 -13.92
CA ILE A 10 -4.30 1.42 -13.89
C ILE A 10 -3.74 0.01 -13.75
N LYS A 11 -2.59 -0.31 -14.35
CA LYS A 11 -1.95 -1.62 -14.22
C LYS A 11 -1.57 -1.90 -12.77
N ASP A 12 -0.94 -0.96 -12.08
CA ASP A 12 -0.61 -1.15 -10.67
C ASP A 12 -1.84 -1.26 -9.78
N ASP A 13 -2.89 -0.46 -10.04
CA ASP A 13 -4.19 -0.57 -9.36
C ASP A 13 -4.87 -1.92 -9.62
N VAL A 14 -4.88 -2.39 -10.87
CA VAL A 14 -5.50 -3.65 -11.28
C VAL A 14 -4.71 -4.84 -10.76
N VAL A 15 -3.38 -4.79 -10.80
CA VAL A 15 -2.50 -5.83 -10.25
C VAL A 15 -2.59 -5.87 -8.73
N GLY A 16 -2.67 -4.71 -8.07
CA GLY A 16 -2.88 -4.58 -6.63
C GLY A 16 -4.21 -5.19 -6.20
N LYS A 17 -5.32 -4.79 -6.84
CA LYS A 17 -6.64 -5.37 -6.59
C LYS A 17 -6.72 -6.85 -6.93
N ALA A 18 -6.05 -7.29 -7.99
CA ALA A 18 -5.98 -8.70 -8.34
C ALA A 18 -5.20 -9.50 -7.29
N LYS A 19 -4.08 -8.99 -6.77
CA LYS A 19 -3.35 -9.61 -5.65
C LYS A 19 -4.17 -9.63 -4.38
N GLU A 20 -4.89 -8.56 -4.07
CA GLU A 20 -5.75 -8.48 -2.88
C GLU A 20 -6.94 -9.46 -2.99
N ALA A 21 -7.60 -9.51 -4.14
CA ALA A 21 -8.69 -10.44 -4.40
C ALA A 21 -8.21 -11.90 -4.43
N THR A 22 -7.02 -12.15 -5.00
CA THR A 22 -6.41 -13.48 -5.01
C THR A 22 -5.95 -13.88 -3.61
N GLY A 23 -5.39 -12.96 -2.83
CA GLY A 23 -5.01 -13.18 -1.43
C GLY A 23 -6.21 -13.53 -0.57
N LYS A 24 -7.30 -12.76 -0.68
CA LYS A 24 -8.59 -13.03 0.00
C LYS A 24 -9.26 -14.31 -0.48
N GLY A 25 -9.17 -14.64 -1.76
CA GLY A 25 -9.81 -15.83 -2.34
C GLY A 25 -9.02 -17.13 -2.16
N THR A 26 -7.71 -17.05 -1.91
CA THR A 26 -6.83 -18.21 -1.75
C THR A 26 -6.52 -18.50 -0.27
N ASP A 27 -7.16 -17.80 0.67
CA ASP A 27 -6.91 -17.94 2.13
C ASP A 27 -5.40 -17.87 2.46
N ASN A 28 -4.70 -16.97 1.78
CA ASN A 28 -3.26 -16.84 1.92
C ASN A 28 -2.98 -15.80 3.01
N GLU A 29 -3.16 -16.22 4.27
CA GLU A 29 -2.95 -15.41 5.49
C GLU A 29 -1.62 -14.64 5.47
N ARG A 30 -0.60 -15.17 4.77
CA ARG A 30 0.67 -14.48 4.57
C ARG A 30 0.55 -13.19 3.75
N LEU A 31 -0.20 -13.18 2.65
CA LEU A 31 -0.35 -11.98 1.81
C LEU A 31 -1.20 -10.92 2.51
N GLU A 32 -2.25 -11.33 3.22
CA GLU A 32 -3.06 -10.41 4.03
C GLU A 32 -2.25 -9.85 5.21
N ALA A 33 -1.48 -10.69 5.90
CA ALA A 33 -0.61 -10.25 6.99
C ALA A 33 0.55 -9.35 6.52
N GLU A 34 1.14 -9.62 5.35
CA GLU A 34 2.17 -8.73 4.77
C GLU A 34 1.57 -7.37 4.37
N GLY A 35 0.36 -7.35 3.82
CA GLY A 35 -0.38 -6.13 3.51
C GLY A 35 -0.70 -5.31 4.76
N ASP A 36 -1.30 -5.93 5.77
CA ASP A 36 -1.67 -5.28 7.04
C ASP A 36 -0.42 -4.78 7.79
N MET A 37 0.66 -5.57 7.82
CA MET A 37 1.93 -5.15 8.42
C MET A 37 2.57 -3.97 7.68
N GLN A 38 2.54 -3.95 6.34
CA GLN A 38 3.04 -2.80 5.58
C GLN A 38 2.21 -1.54 5.86
N GLN A 39 0.89 -1.67 5.90
CA GLN A 39 0.00 -0.56 6.17
C GLN A 39 0.27 0.04 7.55
N ARG A 40 0.35 -0.82 8.58
CA ARG A 40 0.67 -0.40 9.95
C ARG A 40 2.04 0.24 10.08
N LYS A 41 3.05 -0.31 9.40
CA LYS A 41 4.41 0.25 9.40
C LYS A 41 4.44 1.63 8.73
N SER A 42 3.67 1.83 7.67
CA SER A 42 3.54 3.11 7.00
C SER A 42 2.87 4.16 7.89
N ASP A 43 1.76 3.80 8.57
CA ASP A 43 1.08 4.67 9.52
C ASP A 43 1.99 5.08 10.70
N VAL A 44 2.74 4.12 11.25
CA VAL A 44 3.71 4.39 12.33
C VAL A 44 4.83 5.34 11.86
N ASN A 45 5.35 5.13 10.65
CA ASN A 45 6.36 6.04 10.09
C ASN A 45 5.80 7.44 9.85
N GLN A 46 4.61 7.56 9.26
CA GLN A 46 4.00 8.87 9.04
C GLN A 46 3.65 9.59 10.36
N ALA A 47 3.19 8.87 11.36
CA ALA A 47 2.96 9.43 12.70
C ALA A 47 4.28 9.89 13.33
N GLY A 48 5.33 9.09 13.23
CA GLY A 48 6.68 9.44 13.70
C GLY A 48 7.26 10.65 12.98
N GLU A 49 7.11 10.74 11.66
CA GLU A 49 7.53 11.90 10.89
C GLU A 49 6.74 13.16 11.24
N LYS A 50 5.41 13.09 11.38
CA LYS A 50 4.59 14.22 11.83
C LYS A 50 5.00 14.73 13.20
N ILE A 51 5.25 13.83 14.14
CA ILE A 51 5.75 14.18 15.46
C ILE A 51 7.12 14.86 15.32
N LYS A 52 8.05 14.26 14.59
CA LYS A 52 9.39 14.79 14.41
C LYS A 52 9.40 16.17 13.75
N ASP A 53 8.51 16.42 12.78
CA ASP A 53 8.34 17.70 12.08
C ASP A 53 7.75 18.78 13.02
N ALA A 54 6.76 18.40 13.85
CA ALA A 54 6.19 19.26 14.87
C ALA A 54 7.19 19.64 15.98
N PHE A 55 8.19 18.79 16.26
CA PHE A 55 9.27 19.08 17.20
C PHE A 55 10.48 19.79 16.55
N LYS A 56 10.55 19.85 15.21
CA LYS A 56 11.63 20.52 14.48
C LYS A 56 11.30 21.97 14.11
N ASN A 57 10.04 22.38 14.24
CA ASN A 57 9.60 23.78 14.13
C ASN A 57 9.53 24.45 15.50
#